data_AF-A0A3S4DIU5-F1
#
_entry.id   AF-A0A3S4DIU5-F1
#
_cell.length_a   1.000
_cell.length_b   1.000
_cell.length_c   1.000
_cell.angle_alpha   90.00
_cell.angle_beta   90.00
_cell.angle_gamma   90.00
#
_symmetry.space_group_name_H-M   'P 1'
#
loop_
_entity.id
_entity.type
_entity.pdbx_description
1 polymer ?
#
loop_
_entity_poly.entity_id
_entity_poly.type
_entity_poly.pdbx_seq_one_letter_code
_entity_poly.pdbx_strand_id
1 'polypeptide(L)' 'MTPRRADGSVQIMAGASVDASNAALIAATGVDAVHASAKRIESGASAPALSLGSDARAGGPDHETTGEDASIAIRDALPC' A
#
# COMPACT_ATOMS: atom_id res chain seq x y z
N MET A 1 -29.03 1.97 -10.61
CA MET A 1 -27.98 1.57 -11.57
C MET A 1 -27.06 0.64 -10.80
N THR A 2 -27.28 -0.67 -10.90
CA THR A 2 -26.44 -1.66 -10.21
C THR A 2 -25.07 -1.66 -10.90
N PRO A 3 -23.95 -1.53 -10.18
CA PRO A 3 -22.63 -1.55 -10.81
C PRO A 3 -22.50 -2.83 -11.64
N ARG A 4 -22.09 -2.67 -12.90
CA ARG A 4 -21.89 -3.78 -13.83
C ARG A 4 -20.68 -4.57 -13.31
N ARG A 5 -20.91 -5.82 -12.90
CA ARG A 5 -19.86 -6.76 -12.49
C ARG A 5 -18.92 -6.96 -13.69
N ALA A 6 -17.61 -7.02 -13.43
CA ALA A 6 -16.62 -7.14 -14.50
C ALA A 6 -16.70 -8.49 -15.24
N ASP A 7 -17.19 -9.54 -14.58
CA ASP A 7 -17.40 -10.90 -15.13
C ASP A 7 -16.25 -11.39 -16.03
N GLY A 8 -15.01 -11.08 -15.63
CA GLY A 8 -13.79 -11.46 -16.35
C GLY A 8 -13.47 -10.64 -17.60
N SER A 9 -14.28 -9.65 -17.98
CA SER A 9 -13.99 -8.74 -19.10
C SER A 9 -12.88 -7.74 -18.81
N VAL A 10 -12.63 -7.47 -17.53
CA VAL A 10 -11.53 -6.62 -17.04
C VAL A 10 -11.09 -7.10 -15.67
N GLN A 11 -9.79 -7.02 -15.38
CA GLN A 11 -9.27 -7.29 -14.04
C GLN A 11 -9.58 -6.12 -13.09
N ILE A 12 -10.13 -6.45 -11.93
CA ILE A 12 -10.38 -5.54 -10.83
C ILE A 12 -9.29 -5.71 -9.79
N MET A 13 -8.52 -4.64 -9.57
CA MET A 13 -7.45 -4.61 -8.58
C MET A 13 -7.88 -3.74 -7.41
N ALA A 14 -7.96 -4.32 -6.21
CA ALA A 14 -8.22 -3.55 -5.00
C ALA A 14 -6.97 -2.79 -4.60
N GLY A 15 -7.11 -1.49 -4.29
CA GLY A 15 -6.02 -0.65 -3.81
C GLY A 15 -6.49 0.27 -2.69
N ALA A 16 -5.58 1.11 -2.21
CA ALA A 16 -5.72 1.97 -1.03
C ALA A 16 -5.70 1.21 0.30
N SER A 17 -4.61 1.39 1.06
CA SER A 17 -4.43 0.83 2.41
C SER A 17 -4.48 -0.70 2.50
N VAL A 18 -4.07 -1.39 1.44
CA VAL A 18 -3.83 -2.85 1.49
C VAL A 18 -2.56 -3.12 2.29
N ASP A 19 -2.67 -3.96 3.31
CA ASP A 19 -1.56 -4.47 4.11
C ASP A 19 -1.78 -5.94 4.50
N ALA A 20 -0.80 -6.55 5.19
CA ALA A 20 -0.85 -7.97 5.53
C ALA A 20 -2.03 -8.34 6.45
N SER A 21 -2.57 -7.39 7.22
CA SER A 21 -3.71 -7.64 8.12
C SER A 21 -5.04 -7.77 7.39
N ASN A 22 -5.14 -7.21 6.18
CA ASN A 22 -6.40 -7.13 5.42
C ASN A 22 -6.35 -7.76 4.02
N ALA A 23 -5.17 -8.08 3.49
CA ALA A 23 -5.00 -8.63 2.14
C ALA A 23 -5.87 -9.86 1.87
N ALA A 24 -5.93 -10.82 2.81
CA ALA A 24 -6.77 -12.00 2.70
C ALA A 24 -8.27 -11.69 2.60
N LEU A 25 -8.76 -10.76 3.43
CA LEU A 25 -10.16 -10.34 3.46
C LEU A 25 -10.54 -9.62 2.18
N ILE A 26 -9.64 -8.79 1.66
CA ILE A 26 -9.83 -8.07 0.39
C ILE A 26 -9.83 -9.06 -0.78
N ALA A 27 -8.89 -10.00 -0.84
CA ALA A 27 -8.86 -11.05 -1.85
C ALA A 27 -10.16 -11.88 -1.86
N ALA A 28 -10.70 -12.21 -0.69
CA ALA A 28 -11.96 -12.94 -0.54
C ALA A 28 -13.20 -12.22 -1.11
N THR A 29 -13.11 -10.92 -1.41
CA THR A 29 -14.18 -10.19 -2.11
C THR A 29 -14.30 -10.56 -3.60
N GLY A 30 -13.33 -11.31 -4.13
CA GLY A 30 -13.29 -11.74 -5.53
C GLY A 30 -12.64 -10.72 -6.47
N VAL A 31 -11.74 -9.87 -5.96
CA VAL A 31 -10.84 -9.06 -6.79
C VAL A 31 -9.80 -9.96 -7.47
N ASP A 32 -9.35 -9.57 -8.65
CA ASP A 32 -8.36 -10.33 -9.42
C ASP A 32 -6.92 -10.11 -8.90
N ALA A 33 -6.68 -8.97 -8.26
CA ALA A 33 -5.38 -8.60 -7.72
C ALA A 33 -5.51 -7.57 -6.58
N VAL A 34 -4.41 -7.37 -5.85
CA VAL A 34 -4.27 -6.29 -4.87
C VAL A 34 -3.10 -5.37 -5.25
N HIS A 35 -3.26 -4.08 -4.98
CA HIS A 35 -2.23 -3.06 -5.14
C HIS A 35 -1.87 -2.50 -3.76
N ALA A 36 -0.63 -2.72 -3.34
CA ALA A 36 -0.12 -2.23 -2.07
C ALA A 36 1.18 -1.44 -2.27
N SER A 37 1.31 -0.34 -1.53
CA SER A 37 2.53 0.48 -1.51
C SER A 37 3.61 -0.12 -0.61
N ALA A 38 3.23 -0.97 0.35
CA ALA A 38 4.11 -1.66 1.29
C ALA A 38 5.17 -0.73 1.91
N LYS A 39 4.74 0.46 2.31
CA LYS A 39 5.65 1.54 2.73
C LYS A 39 6.37 1.22 4.03
N ARG A 40 7.63 1.64 4.09
CA ARG A 40 8.46 1.75 5.28
C ARG A 40 9.04 3.16 5.31
N ILE A 41 9.07 3.77 6.50
CA ILE A 41 9.73 5.06 6.72
C ILE A 41 11.19 4.78 7.03
N GLU A 42 12.09 5.38 6.25
CA GLU A 42 13.52 5.39 6.49
C GLU A 42 13.90 6.75 7.05
N SER A 43 14.60 6.76 8.18
CA SER A 43 15.10 8.00 8.78
C SER A 43 16.43 8.38 8.13
N GLY A 44 16.47 9.55 7.50
CA GLY A 44 17.69 10.08 6.92
C GLY A 44 18.65 10.68 7.95
N ALA A 45 19.88 10.95 7.52
CA ALA A 45 20.88 11.64 8.35
C ALA A 45 20.40 13.06 8.71
N SER A 46 20.79 13.53 9.89
CA SER A 46 20.37 14.82 10.47
C SER A 46 20.67 16.01 9.52
N ALA A 47 19.70 16.37 8.69
CA ALA A 47 19.68 17.59 7.91
C ALA A 47 19.05 18.72 8.76
N PRO A 48 19.36 20.01 8.49
CA PRO A 48 18.62 21.10 9.10
C PRO A 48 17.12 20.95 8.78
N ALA A 49 16.28 21.01 9.82
CA ALA A 49 14.84 20.81 9.68
C ALA A 49 14.21 22.00 8.94
N LEU A 50 14.07 21.87 7.63
CA LEU A 50 13.44 22.86 6.76
C LEU A 50 12.15 22.27 6.21
N SER A 51 11.02 22.92 6.50
CA SER A 51 9.73 22.51 5.95
C SER A 51 9.66 22.89 4.47
N LEU A 52 9.80 21.91 3.58
CA LEU A 52 9.73 22.10 2.12
C LEU A 52 8.34 21.85 1.53
N GLY A 53 7.38 21.38 2.34
CA GLY A 53 6.07 20.93 1.87
C GLY A 53 4.92 21.34 2.80
N SER A 54 3.74 20.79 2.51
CA SER A 54 2.49 21.08 3.22
C SER A 54 2.39 20.44 4.61
N ASP A 55 3.18 19.41 4.89
CA ASP A 55 3.27 18.83 6.22
C ASP A 55 4.39 19.51 7.02
N ALA A 56 3.98 20.37 7.96
CA ALA A 56 4.89 21.09 8.84
C ALA A 56 5.71 20.18 9.76
N ARG A 57 5.33 18.90 9.92
CA ARG A 57 6.09 17.88 10.66
C ARG A 57 7.06 17.10 9.77
N ALA A 58 6.91 17.18 8.45
CA ALA A 58 7.74 16.49 7.47
C ALA A 58 9.02 17.26 7.09
N GLY A 59 9.37 18.33 7.79
CA GLY A 59 10.65 19.05 7.58
C GLY A 59 11.89 18.24 7.96
N GLY A 60 11.73 16.97 8.36
CA GLY A 60 12.81 16.04 8.67
C GLY A 60 13.32 15.28 7.44
N PRO A 61 14.43 14.55 7.58
CA PRO A 61 15.07 13.82 6.48
C PRO A 61 14.39 12.47 6.17
N ASP A 62 13.22 12.21 6.77
CA ASP A 62 12.50 10.95 6.63
C ASP A 62 11.92 10.81 5.23
N HIS A 63 12.02 9.61 4.66
CA HIS A 63 11.43 9.30 3.37
C HIS A 63 10.83 7.91 3.35
N GLU A 64 9.82 7.71 2.52
CA GLU A 64 9.15 6.42 2.38
C GLU A 64 9.81 5.60 1.27
N THR A 65 10.09 4.34 1.56
CA THR A 65 10.51 3.33 0.58
C THR A 65 9.57 2.14 0.61
N THR A 66 9.56 1.33 -0.44
CA THR A 66 8.88 0.02 -0.40
C THR A 66 9.70 -0.93 0.47
N GLY A 67 9.12 -1.43 1.55
CA GLY A 67 9.75 -2.35 2.49
C GLY A 67 9.57 -3.80 2.05
N GLU A 68 10.68 -4.52 1.88
CA GLU A 68 10.68 -5.93 1.47
C GLU A 68 9.86 -6.82 2.43
N ASP A 69 10.06 -6.68 3.74
CA ASP A 69 9.32 -7.49 4.73
C ASP A 69 7.81 -7.26 4.64
N ALA A 70 7.38 -6.02 4.38
CA ALA A 70 5.96 -5.70 4.21
C ALA A 70 5.41 -6.29 2.92
N SER A 71 6.18 -6.26 1.82
CA SER A 71 5.81 -6.90 0.56
C SER A 71 5.68 -8.42 0.71
N ILE A 72 6.62 -9.06 1.41
CA ILE A 72 6.59 -10.50 1.70
C ILE A 72 5.37 -10.84 2.57
N ALA A 73 5.13 -10.08 3.64
CA ALA A 73 3.99 -10.32 4.52
C ALA A 73 2.64 -10.19 3.80
N ILE A 74 2.51 -9.22 2.89
CA ILE A 74 1.30 -9.05 2.07
C ILE A 74 1.13 -10.24 1.13
N ARG A 75 2.19 -10.66 0.44
CA ARG A 75 2.17 -11.84 -0.44
C ARG A 75 1.74 -13.09 0.32
N ASP A 76 2.33 -13.33 1.49
CA ASP A 76 2.09 -14.53 2.29
C ASP A 76 0.69 -14.54 2.93
N ALA A 77 0.04 -13.39 3.04
CA ALA A 77 -1.35 -13.27 3.49
C ALA A 77 -2.37 -13.56 2.37
N LEU A 78 -1.97 -13.61 1.10
CA LEU A 78 -2.90 -13.93 0.00
C LEU A 78 -3.20 -15.43 -0.02
N PRO A 79 -4.46 -15.83 -0.26
CA PRO A 79 -4.80 -17.24 -0.44
C PRO A 79 -4.10 -17.81 -1.67
N CYS A 80 -3.63 -19.06 -1.56
CA CYS A 80 -3.01 -19.80 -2.66
C CYS A 80 -3.99 -20.08 -3.81
#